data_AF-A0A2E0ULP7-F1
#
_entry.id   AF-A0A2E0ULP7-F1
#
_cell.length_a   1.000
_cell.length_b   1.000
_cell.length_c   1.000
_cell.angle_alpha   90.00
_cell.angle_beta   90.00
_cell.angle_gamma   90.00
#
_symmetry.space_group_name_H-M   'P 1'
#
loop_
_entity.id
_entity.type
_entity.pdbx_description
1 polymer ?
#
loop_
_entity_poly.entity_id
_entity_poly.type
_entity_poly.pdbx_seq_one_letter_code
_entity_poly.pdbx_strand_id
1 'polypeptide(L)' 'MSDRIAYISNRGLPIALLVLTLWAGAVVTGLTVPLTEEFIPLYIVLFAVITQLYTGLFITAHDAMHGTVYPRKKKS' A
#
# COMPACT_ATOMS: atom_id res chain seq x y z
N MET A 1 -31.07 -23.39 8.61
CA MET A 1 -29.98 -22.95 9.52
C MET A 1 -29.20 -21.89 8.78
N SER A 2 -29.31 -20.66 9.27
CA SER A 2 -29.00 -19.37 8.62
C SER A 2 -27.77 -19.36 7.72
N ASP A 3 -27.98 -18.95 6.46
CA ASP A 3 -26.94 -18.47 5.54
C ASP A 3 -26.19 -17.33 6.22
N ARG A 4 -25.04 -17.65 6.81
CA ARG A 4 -24.06 -16.65 7.19
C ARG A 4 -23.45 -16.13 5.91
N ILE A 5 -24.11 -15.15 5.29
CA ILE A 5 -23.48 -14.19 4.38
C ILE A 5 -22.29 -13.66 5.17
N ALA A 6 -21.10 -14.20 4.88
CA ALA A 6 -19.87 -13.69 5.43
C ALA A 6 -19.80 -12.23 4.97
N TYR A 7 -20.06 -11.29 5.88
CA TYR A 7 -19.81 -9.89 5.64
C TYR A 7 -18.32 -9.76 5.40
N ILE A 8 -17.93 -9.75 4.12
CA ILE A 8 -16.56 -9.45 3.73
C ILE A 8 -16.35 -7.99 4.10
N SER A 9 -15.70 -7.78 5.23
CA SER A 9 -15.27 -6.47 5.67
C SER A 9 -14.23 -5.98 4.68
N ASN A 10 -14.66 -5.27 3.63
CA ASN A 10 -13.79 -4.69 2.59
C ASN A 10 -12.86 -3.59 3.14
N ARG A 11 -12.63 -3.50 4.45
CA ARG A 11 -11.75 -2.52 5.11
C ARG A 11 -10.29 -2.65 4.67
N GLY A 12 -9.85 -3.83 4.22
CA GLY A 12 -8.50 -4.02 3.68
C GLY A 12 -8.28 -3.31 2.35
N LEU A 13 -9.29 -3.23 1.49
CA LEU A 13 -9.20 -2.58 0.17
C LEU A 13 -8.87 -1.08 0.22
N PRO A 14 -9.57 -0.22 0.99
CA PRO A 14 -9.22 1.20 1.06
C PRO A 14 -7.85 1.43 1.71
N ILE A 15 -7.44 0.58 2.65
CA ILE A 15 -6.09 0.66 3.24
C ILE A 15 -5.03 0.31 2.20
N ALA A 16 -5.24 -0.75 1.42
CA ALA A 16 -4.34 -1.14 0.34
C ALA A 16 -4.21 -0.03 -0.73
N LEU A 17 -5.32 0.59 -1.11
CA LEU A 17 -5.33 1.73 -2.04
C LEU A 17 -4.60 2.95 -1.45
N LEU A 18 -4.78 3.23 -0.16
CA LEU A 18 -4.06 4.31 0.53
C LEU A 18 -2.54 4.06 0.49
N VAL A 19 -2.08 2.85 0.84
CA VAL A 19 -0.66 2.51 0.81
C VAL A 19 -0.09 2.62 -0.61
N LEU A 20 -0.82 2.13 -1.62
CA LEU A 20 -0.41 2.21 -3.02
C LEU A 20 -0.31 3.65 -3.53
N THR A 21 -1.30 4.49 -3.20
CA THR A 21 -1.30 5.91 -3.61
C THR A 21 -0.18 6.69 -2.94
N LEU A 22 0.06 6.49 -1.64
CA LEU A 22 1.17 7.13 -0.92
C LEU A 22 2.52 6.71 -1.49
N TRP A 23 2.69 5.42 -1.78
CA TRP A 23 3.91 4.92 -2.40
C TRP A 23 4.14 5.48 -3.80
N ALA A 24 3.12 5.47 -4.66
CA ALA A 24 3.22 6.03 -5.99
C ALA A 24 3.56 7.53 -5.94
N GLY A 25 2.92 8.29 -5.04
CA GLY A 25 3.23 9.71 -4.82
C GLY A 25 4.66 9.94 -4.36
N ALA A 26 5.17 9.11 -3.43
CA ALA A 26 6.56 9.19 -2.97
C ALA A 26 7.55 8.91 -4.11
N VAL A 27 7.31 7.87 -4.91
CA VAL A 27 8.16 7.53 -6.06
C VAL A 27 8.15 8.65 -7.10
N VAL A 28 6.98 9.14 -7.49
CA VAL A 28 6.86 10.24 -8.46
C VAL A 28 7.58 11.49 -7.95
N THR A 29 7.43 11.82 -6.67
CA THR A 29 8.16 12.96 -6.06
C THR A 29 9.67 12.75 -6.16
N GLY A 30 10.18 11.58 -5.79
CA GLY A 30 11.61 11.28 -5.85
C GLY A 30 12.20 11.29 -7.26
N LEU A 31 11.38 11.02 -8.29
CA LEU A 31 11.81 11.03 -9.69
C LEU A 31 11.67 12.41 -10.37
N THR A 32 10.91 13.32 -9.77
CA THR A 32 10.59 14.64 -10.39
C THR A 32 11.34 15.80 -9.74
N VAL A 33 11.68 15.71 -8.46
CA VAL A 33 12.40 16.77 -7.76
C VAL A 33 13.87 16.83 -8.25
N PRO A 34 14.40 18.03 -8.58
CA PRO A 34 15.79 18.19 -9.01
C PRO A 34 16.79 17.82 -7.91
N LEU A 35 17.87 17.12 -8.29
CA LEU A 35 18.96 16.75 -7.38
C LEU A 35 19.86 17.96 -7.05
N THR A 36 19.35 18.87 -6.23
CA THR A 36 20.07 20.05 -5.71
C THR A 36 20.12 20.04 -4.19
N GLU A 37 21.08 20.75 -3.60
CA GLU A 37 21.26 20.77 -2.15
C GLU A 37 20.07 21.39 -1.38
N GLU A 38 19.32 22.27 -2.04
CA GLU A 38 18.09 22.88 -1.51
C GLU A 38 17.06 21.83 -1.06
N PHE A 39 17.01 20.69 -1.75
CA PHE A 39 16.04 19.62 -1.48
C PHE A 39 16.58 18.49 -0.59
N ILE A 40 17.80 18.61 -0.03
CA ILE A 40 18.37 17.59 0.89
C ILE A 40 17.40 17.23 2.03
N PRO A 41 16.74 18.18 2.74
CA PRO A 41 15.79 17.84 3.79
C PRO A 41 14.61 16.99 3.28
N LEU A 42 14.11 17.30 2.08
CA LEU A 42 13.04 16.53 1.43
C LEU A 42 13.48 15.11 1.12
N TYR A 43 14.71 14.92 0.63
CA TYR A 43 15.24 13.58 0.33
C TYR A 43 15.37 12.71 1.59
N ILE A 44 15.77 13.29 2.73
CA ILE A 44 15.85 12.55 4.00
C ILE A 44 14.47 12.06 4.42
N VAL A 45 13.45 12.93 4.37
CA VAL A 45 12.06 12.56 4.70
C VAL A 45 11.55 11.51 3.71
N LEU A 46 11.80 11.71 2.42
CA LEU A 46 11.37 10.79 1.38
C LEU A 46 12.00 9.40 1.56
N PHE A 47 13.27 9.32 1.94
CA PHE A 47 13.94 8.06 2.21
C PHE A 47 13.34 7.32 3.42
N ALA A 48 13.04 8.04 4.51
CA ALA A 48 12.36 7.45 5.67
C ALA A 48 10.94 6.97 5.33
N VAL A 49 10.20 7.73 4.52
CA VAL A 49 8.85 7.36 4.09
C VAL A 49 8.85 6.18 3.13
N ILE A 50 9.74 6.19 2.13
CA ILE A 50 9.77 5.15 1.09
C ILE A 50 10.15 3.78 1.68
N THR A 51 11.09 3.74 2.64
CA THR A 51 11.49 2.49 3.32
C THR A 51 10.33 1.87 4.10
N GLN A 52 9.55 2.68 4.81
CA GLN A 52 8.35 2.22 5.50
C GLN A 52 7.26 1.76 4.51
N LEU A 53 7.04 2.51 3.43
CA LEU A 53 6.03 2.18 2.42
C LEU A 53 6.36 0.89 1.67
N TYR A 54 7.63 0.62 1.34
CA TYR A 54 8.04 -0.64 0.72
C TYR A 54 7.74 -1.85 1.61
N THR A 55 7.96 -1.73 2.93
CA THR A 55 7.60 -2.77 3.90
C THR A 55 6.08 -2.98 3.94
N GLY A 56 5.31 -1.88 4.01
CA GLY A 56 3.85 -1.93 3.97
C GLY A 56 3.29 -2.55 2.69
N LEU A 57 3.91 -2.30 1.54
CA LEU A 57 3.56 -2.90 0.25
C LEU A 57 3.76 -4.41 0.23
N PHE A 58 4.87 -4.91 0.78
CA PHE A 58 5.11 -6.35 0.89
C PHE A 58 4.02 -7.04 1.73
N ILE A 59 3.68 -6.48 2.89
CA ILE A 59 2.61 -6.99 3.75
C ILE A 59 1.26 -6.94 3.01
N THR A 60 0.94 -5.82 2.38
CA THR A 60 -0.31 -5.65 1.63
C THR A 60 -0.44 -6.67 0.50
N ALA A 61 0.64 -6.91 -0.25
CA ALA A 61 0.67 -7.90 -1.32
C ALA A 61 0.54 -9.33 -0.78
N HIS A 62 1.27 -9.65 0.30
CA HIS A 62 1.17 -10.93 1.00
C HIS A 62 -0.27 -11.20 1.46
N ASP A 63 -0.88 -10.23 2.13
CA ASP A 63 -2.25 -10.32 2.64
C ASP A 63 -3.30 -10.35 1.52
N ALA A 64 -3.02 -9.74 0.36
CA ALA A 64 -3.84 -9.87 -0.83
C ALA A 64 -3.77 -11.27 -1.43
N MET A 65 -2.58 -11.90 -1.47
CA MET A 65 -2.40 -13.26 -1.97
C MET A 65 -3.08 -14.30 -1.08
N HIS A 66 -3.10 -14.09 0.25
CA HIS A 66 -3.82 -14.93 1.20
C HIS A 66 -5.33 -14.65 1.26
N GLY A 67 -5.81 -13.65 0.51
CA GLY A 67 -7.24 -13.31 0.42
C GLY A 67 -7.77 -12.49 1.60
N THR A 68 -6.90 -11.96 2.45
CA THR A 68 -7.23 -11.08 3.59
C THR A 68 -7.61 -9.67 3.14
N VAL A 69 -6.99 -9.16 2.06
CA VAL A 69 -7.31 -7.83 1.48
C VAL A 69 -8.56 -7.89 0.60
N TYR A 70 -8.74 -8.98 -0.15
CA TYR A 70 -9.93 -9.27 -0.94
C TYR A 70 -10.12 -10.80 -1.03
N PRO A 71 -11.31 -11.35 -0.71
CA PRO A 71 -11.51 -12.78 -0.68
C PRO A 71 -11.31 -13.42 -2.05
N ARG A 72 -10.46 -14.44 -2.10
CA ARG A 72 -10.34 -15.28 -3.28
C ARG A 72 -11.62 -16.10 -3.42
N LYS A 73 -12.39 -15.89 -4.50
CA LYS A 73 -13.51 -16.79 -4.86
C LYS A 73 -12.95 -18.22 -4.98
N LYS A 74 -13.37 -19.11 -4.08
CA LYS A 74 -13.11 -20.55 -4.22
C LYS A 74 -13.98 -21.02 -5.40
N LYS A 75 -13.36 -21.43 -6.51
CA LYS A 75 -14.09 -22.15 -7.57
C LYS A 75 -14.54 -23.49 -6.96
N SER A 76 -15.85 -23.71 -6.89
CA SER A 76 -16.49 -24.98 -6.58
C SER A 76 -16.26 -25.98 -7.71
#